data_AF-A0A1I1BCY3-F1
#
_entry.id   AF-A0A1I1BCY3-F1
#
_cell.length_a   1.000
_cell.length_b   1.000
_cell.length_c   1.000
_cell.angle_alpha   90.00
_cell.angle_beta   90.00
_cell.angle_gamma   90.00
#
_symmetry.space_group_name_H-M   'P 1'
#
loop_
_entity.id
_entity.type
_entity.pdbx_description
1 polymer ?
#
loop_
_entity_poly.entity_id
_entity_poly.type
_entity_poly.pdbx_seq_one_letter_code
_entity_poly.pdbx_strand_id
1 'polypeptide(L)' 'TAASVAETYGLGYNLVAGANIAGFVKVAEAMHAQGIY' A
#
# COMPACT_ATOMS: atom_id res chain seq x y z
N THR A 1 -9.26 3.61 -2.97
CA THR A 1 -9.85 3.03 -1.74
C THR A 1 -9.16 1.71 -1.45
N ALA A 2 -9.35 1.09 -0.27
CA ALA A 2 -8.73 -0.22 0.02
C ALA A 2 -9.12 -1.28 -1.03
N ALA A 3 -10.38 -1.28 -1.48
CA ALA A 3 -10.86 -2.15 -2.55
C ALA A 3 -10.10 -1.96 -3.88
N SER A 4 -9.92 -0.72 -4.32
CA SER A 4 -9.20 -0.46 -5.59
C SER A 4 -7.73 -0.88 -5.50
N VAL A 5 -7.08 -0.71 -4.34
CA VAL A 5 -5.69 -1.15 -4.14
C VAL A 5 -5.60 -2.66 -4.17
N ALA A 6 -6.50 -3.37 -3.49
CA ALA A 6 -6.54 -4.83 -3.55
C ALA A 6 -6.73 -5.33 -4.99
N GLU A 7 -7.59 -4.69 -5.78
CA GLU A 7 -7.80 -5.01 -7.19
C GLU A 7 -6.55 -4.75 -8.06
N THR A 8 -5.91 -3.57 -7.92
CA THR A 8 -4.66 -3.22 -8.62
C THR A 8 -3.56 -4.26 -8.41
N TYR A 9 -3.49 -4.85 -7.22
CA TYR A 9 -2.49 -5.86 -6.87
C TYR A 9 -2.99 -7.31 -7.06
N GLY A 10 -4.13 -7.52 -7.72
CA GLY A 10 -4.63 -8.85 -8.06
C GLY A 10 -5.21 -9.65 -6.90
N LEU A 11 -5.59 -8.98 -5.81
CA LEU A 11 -6.13 -9.58 -4.58
C LEU A 11 -7.67 -9.53 -4.51
N GLY A 12 -8.32 -9.08 -5.59
CA GLY A 12 -9.77 -8.94 -5.67
C GLY A 12 -10.31 -7.99 -4.59
N TYR A 13 -11.37 -8.40 -3.90
CA TYR A 13 -12.04 -7.59 -2.88
C TYR A 13 -11.45 -7.75 -1.45
N ASN A 14 -10.16 -8.08 -1.35
CA ASN A 14 -9.49 -8.24 -0.06
C ASN A 14 -9.17 -6.88 0.60
N LEU A 15 -10.14 -6.35 1.35
CA LEU A 15 -10.04 -5.04 1.99
C LEU A 15 -8.89 -4.92 2.99
N VAL A 16 -8.58 -6.01 3.72
CA VAL A 16 -7.50 -6.02 4.70
C VAL A 16 -6.15 -5.88 4.01
N ALA A 17 -5.90 -6.67 2.96
CA ALA A 17 -4.66 -6.57 2.21
C ALA A 17 -4.54 -5.22 1.49
N GLY A 18 -5.63 -4.73 0.89
CA GLY A 18 -5.65 -3.42 0.24
C GLY A 18 -5.33 -2.27 1.20
N ALA A 19 -5.86 -2.29 2.43
CA ALA A 19 -5.55 -1.30 3.45
C ALA A 19 -4.08 -1.36 3.89
N ASN A 20 -3.55 -2.58 4.11
CA ASN A 20 -2.15 -2.77 4.49
C ASN A 20 -1.18 -2.30 3.41
N ILE A 21 -1.45 -2.62 2.13
CA ILE A 21 -0.61 -2.17 1.00
C ILE A 21 -0.65 -0.66 0.87
N ALA A 22 -1.84 -0.04 0.93
CA ALA A 22 -1.99 1.41 0.84
C ALA A 22 -1.22 2.14 1.95
N GLY A 23 -1.31 1.63 3.19
CA GLY A 23 -0.56 2.16 4.33
C GLY A 23 0.95 1.99 4.15
N PHE A 24 1.38 0.80 3.71
CA PHE A 24 2.79 0.51 3.48
C PHE A 24 3.41 1.39 2.40
N VAL A 25 2.78 1.54 1.22
CA VAL A 25 3.32 2.36 0.11
C VAL A 25 3.60 3.78 0.57
N LYS A 26 2.67 4.41 1.30
CA LYS A 26 2.84 5.77 1.82
C LYS A 26 4.05 5.89 2.74
N VAL A 27 4.24 4.93 3.64
CA VAL A 27 5.38 4.93 4.57
C VAL A 27 6.69 4.63 3.83
N ALA A 28 6.68 3.65 2.92
CA ALA A 28 7.84 3.26 2.13
C ALA A 28 8.34 4.40 1.24
N GLU A 29 7.44 5.16 0.61
CA GLU A 29 7.79 6.36 -0.17
C GLU A 29 8.46 7.42 0.71
N ALA A 30 7.89 7.68 1.90
CA ALA A 30 8.49 8.64 2.84
C ALA A 30 9.87 8.19 3.34
N MET A 31 10.02 6.90 3.70
CA MET A 31 11.30 6.32 4.10
C MET A 31 12.33 6.39 2.96
N HIS A 32 11.91 6.08 1.73
CA HIS A 32 12.80 6.12 0.57
C HIS A 32 13.27 7.56 0.27
N ALA A 33 12.37 8.53 0.36
CA ALA A 33 12.69 9.95 0.15
C ALA A 33 13.63 10.51 1.24
N GLN A 34 13.53 10.03 2.48
CA GLN A 34 14.42 10.42 3.58
C GLN A 34 15.82 9.78 3.46
N GLY A 35 15.96 8.72 2.66
CA GLY A 35 17.22 8.00 2.49
C GLY A 35 17.60 7.15 3.71
N ILE A 36 18.82 6.64 3.70
CA ILE A 36 19.38 5.89 4.83
C ILE A 36 20.21 6.89 5.64
N TYR A 37 19.66 7.31 6.78
CA TYR A 37 20.31 8.24 7.71
C TYR A 37 20.54 7.59 9.07
#